data_AF-A0A151WFT3-F1
#
_entry.id   AF-A0A151WFT3-F1
#
_cell.length_a   1.000
_cell.length_b   1.000
_cell.length_c   1.000
_cell.angle_alpha   90.00
_cell.angle_beta   90.00
_cell.angle_gamma   90.00
#
_symmetry.space_group_name_H-M   'P 1'
#
loop_
_entity.id
_entity.type
_entity.pdbx_description
1 polymer ?
#
loop_
_entity_poly.entity_id
_entity_poly.type
_entity_poly.pdbx_seq_one_letter_code
_entity_poly.pdbx_strand_id
1 'polypeptide(L)'
;MIDTGAAPNVIKKRNLSFEIFIRDDTSLYLSDITSGRIETLGSIELSIMNHPVFLYIVPDDFPIAQEGILGSDFLRDATSINLLEKHVEWRGNRIPFSEGETITVPARSQSNFYLRVLNKIEIGYVPHSLGLTKIYTSVTP
;
A
#
# COMPACT_ATOMS: atom_id res chain seq x y z
N MET A 1 -1.13 -1.12 2.99
CA MET A 1 0.31 -1.37 2.74
C MET A 1 1.08 -1.07 4.01
N ILE A 2 2.15 -1.81 4.32
CA ILE A 2 3.13 -1.39 5.33
C ILE A 2 4.29 -0.75 4.58
N ASP A 3 4.70 0.45 4.97
CA ASP A 3 5.74 1.21 4.26
C ASP A 3 6.63 1.96 5.25
N THR A 4 7.90 1.54 5.37
CA THR A 4 8.88 2.21 6.23
C THR A 4 9.35 3.56 5.69
N GLY A 5 9.14 3.84 4.40
CA GLY A 5 9.50 5.10 3.75
C GLY A 5 8.43 6.19 3.91
N ALA A 6 7.20 5.81 4.26
CA ALA A 6 6.14 6.74 4.59
C ALA A 6 6.20 7.13 6.08
N ALA A 7 6.17 8.43 6.38
CA ALA A 7 6.03 8.90 7.76
C ALA A 7 4.59 8.67 8.29
N PRO A 8 3.56 9.33 7.73
CA PRO A 8 2.20 9.22 8.25
C PRO A 8 1.53 7.91 7.85
N ASN A 9 0.55 7.49 8.66
CA ASN A 9 -0.46 6.53 8.24
C ASN A 9 -1.54 7.24 7.43
N VAL A 10 -1.96 6.66 6.30
CA VAL A 10 -3.01 7.23 5.46
C VAL A 10 -4.06 6.20 5.08
N ILE A 11 -5.29 6.65 4.86
CA ILE A 11 -6.40 5.83 4.39
C ILE A 11 -7.27 6.60 3.41
N LYS A 12 -7.70 5.93 2.33
CA LYS A 12 -8.63 6.52 1.36
C LYS A 12 -10.02 6.64 1.97
N LYS A 13 -10.65 7.79 1.73
CA LYS A 13 -11.96 8.17 2.29
C LYS A 13 -13.05 7.10 2.11
N ARG A 14 -13.11 6.41 0.96
CA ARG A 14 -14.09 5.34 0.66
C ARG A 14 -14.08 4.17 1.63
N ASN A 15 -13.01 3.98 2.40
CA ASN A 15 -12.90 2.91 3.39
C ASN A 15 -13.54 3.30 4.74
N LEU A 16 -14.06 4.51 4.86
CA LEU A 16 -14.65 5.04 6.08
C LEU A 16 -16.18 4.98 6.00
N SER A 17 -16.82 4.61 7.11
CA SER A 17 -18.26 4.79 7.27
C SER A 17 -18.60 6.28 7.36
N PHE A 18 -19.79 6.66 6.86
CA PHE A 18 -20.31 8.03 6.95
C PHE A 18 -20.45 8.55 8.39
N GLU A 19 -20.48 7.66 9.38
CA GLU A 19 -20.66 8.00 10.80
C GLU A 19 -19.34 8.34 11.51
N ILE A 20 -18.19 8.16 10.87
CA ILE A 20 -16.90 8.46 11.48
C ILE A 20 -16.71 9.98 11.60
N PHE A 21 -16.43 10.43 12.83
CA PHE A 21 -16.06 11.82 13.09
C PHE A 21 -14.65 12.12 12.56
N ILE A 22 -14.55 13.04 11.61
CA ILE A 22 -13.30 13.49 11.01
C ILE A 22 -12.86 14.78 11.70
N ARG A 23 -11.60 14.83 12.14
CA ARG A 23 -10.96 16.06 12.63
C ARG A 23 -10.39 16.84 11.44
N ASP A 24 -11.15 17.79 10.92
CA ASP A 24 -10.79 18.58 9.73
C ASP A 24 -9.72 19.65 10.00
N ASP A 25 -9.51 20.03 11.26
CA ASP A 25 -8.46 20.95 11.73
C ASP A 25 -7.05 20.33 11.77
N THR A 26 -6.91 19.06 11.39
CA THR A 26 -5.66 18.30 11.43
C THR A 26 -5.14 17.95 10.04
N SER A 27 -5.37 18.79 9.03
CA SER A 27 -4.84 18.53 7.68
C SER A 27 -3.31 18.56 7.65
N LEU A 28 -2.74 17.74 6.77
CA LEU A 28 -1.30 17.61 6.52
C LEU A 28 -1.05 17.69 5.01
N TYR A 29 0.08 18.27 4.61
CA TYR A 29 0.54 18.23 3.22
C TYR A 29 1.51 17.06 3.01
N LEU A 30 1.12 16.13 2.14
CA LEU A 30 1.94 14.99 1.72
C LEU A 30 2.78 15.36 0.50
N SER A 31 4.08 15.07 0.53
CA SER A 31 5.02 15.24 -0.58
C SER A 31 5.52 13.88 -1.09
N ASP A 32 6.27 13.90 -2.20
CA ASP A 32 7.06 12.75 -2.72
C ASP A 32 6.23 11.58 -3.29
N ILE A 33 4.91 11.76 -3.39
CA ILE A 33 3.99 10.81 -4.03
C ILE A 33 3.58 11.33 -5.43
N THR A 34 3.55 12.65 -5.63
CA THR A 34 3.31 13.30 -6.93
C THR A 34 4.30 14.43 -7.16
N SER A 35 4.28 15.05 -8.35
CA SER A 35 5.07 16.26 -8.65
C SER A 35 4.67 17.49 -7.81
N GLY A 36 3.67 17.37 -6.92
CA GLY A 36 3.20 18.42 -6.02
C GLY A 36 2.91 17.90 -4.62
N ARG A 37 2.36 18.79 -3.78
CA ARG A 37 1.86 18.44 -2.45
C ARG A 37 0.37 18.14 -2.52
N ILE A 38 -0.06 17.11 -1.81
CA ILE A 38 -1.48 16.75 -1.66
C ILE A 38 -1.88 17.05 -0.21
N GLU A 39 -2.91 17.85 -0.03
CA GLU A 39 -3.49 18.09 1.29
C GLU A 39 -4.41 16.92 1.70
N THR A 40 -4.31 16.47 2.94
CA THR A 40 -5.22 15.47 3.52
C THR A 40 -6.54 16.11 3.94
N LEU A 41 -7.61 15.32 3.98
CA LEU A 41 -8.96 15.78 4.31
C LEU A 41 -9.20 15.92 5.82
N GLY A 42 -8.16 15.74 6.64
CA GLY A 42 -8.23 15.64 8.09
C GLY A 42 -7.68 14.31 8.61
N SER A 43 -7.95 14.00 9.87
CA SER A 43 -7.51 12.77 10.51
C SER A 43 -8.61 12.06 11.30
N ILE A 44 -8.36 10.78 11.57
CA ILE A 44 -9.19 9.92 12.41
C ILE A 44 -8.30 9.10 13.34
N GLU A 45 -8.89 8.62 14.42
CA GLU A 45 -8.30 7.61 15.29
C GLU A 45 -9.13 6.32 15.15
N LEU A 46 -8.49 5.23 14.73
CA LEU A 46 -9.10 3.91 14.61
C LEU A 46 -8.46 2.96 15.60
N SER A 47 -9.25 2.05 16.18
CA SER A 47 -8.71 0.96 16.99
C SER A 47 -8.28 -0.20 16.10
N ILE A 48 -6.98 -0.49 16.08
CA ILE A 48 -6.42 -1.67 15.43
C ILE A 48 -5.93 -2.61 16.54
N MET A 49 -6.53 -3.80 16.63
CA MET A 49 -6.21 -4.79 17.69
C MET A 49 -6.23 -4.18 19.11
N ASN A 50 -7.27 -3.40 19.43
CA ASN A 50 -7.45 -2.69 20.69
C ASN A 50 -6.43 -1.59 21.00
N HIS A 51 -5.67 -1.13 20.00
CA HIS A 51 -4.75 -0.03 20.14
C HIS A 51 -5.17 1.14 19.24
N PRO A 52 -5.18 2.38 19.75
CA PRO A 52 -5.51 3.54 18.94
C PRO A 52 -4.39 3.79 17.91
N VAL A 53 -4.79 4.00 16.66
CA VAL A 53 -3.92 4.33 15.55
C VAL A 53 -4.49 5.56 14.86
N PHE A 54 -3.65 6.60 14.74
CA PHE A 54 -4.00 7.80 13.99
C PHE A 54 -3.75 7.59 12.51
N LEU A 55 -4.71 7.99 11.67
CA LEU A 55 -4.59 7.98 10.22
C LEU A 55 -5.06 9.31 9.63
N TYR A 56 -4.34 9.81 8.64
CA TYR A 56 -4.81 10.90 7.81
C TYR A 56 -5.68 10.38 6.66
N ILE A 57 -6.71 11.14 6.35
CA ILE A 57 -7.65 10.78 5.29
C ILE A 57 -7.19 11.39 3.98
N VAL A 58 -7.07 10.57 2.95
CA VAL A 58 -6.74 11.04 1.60
C VAL A 58 -7.94 10.88 0.66
N PRO A 59 -8.03 11.70 -0.40
CA PRO A 59 -9.01 11.51 -1.47
C PRO A 59 -8.96 10.10 -2.09
N ASP A 60 -10.06 9.67 -2.71
CA ASP A 60 -10.15 8.31 -3.27
C ASP A 60 -9.30 8.11 -4.54
N ASP A 61 -9.01 9.20 -5.24
CA ASP A 61 -8.11 9.28 -6.38
C ASP A 61 -6.64 9.46 -5.96
N PHE A 62 -6.33 9.39 -4.66
CA PHE A 62 -4.96 9.45 -4.16
C PHE A 62 -4.09 8.36 -4.85
N PRO A 63 -2.91 8.72 -5.39
CA PRO A 63 -2.21 7.94 -6.40
C PRO A 63 -1.36 6.81 -5.82
N ILE A 64 -2.01 5.96 -5.03
CA ILE A 64 -1.49 4.69 -4.54
C ILE A 64 -2.47 3.59 -4.96
N ALA A 65 -1.96 2.40 -5.27
CA ALA A 65 -2.82 1.27 -5.65
C ALA A 65 -3.63 0.74 -4.44
N GLN A 66 -3.05 0.80 -3.25
CA GLN A 66 -3.65 0.27 -2.03
C GLN A 66 -4.71 1.21 -1.44
N GLU A 67 -5.49 0.68 -0.51
CA GLU A 67 -6.53 1.46 0.19
C GLU A 67 -5.97 2.39 1.27
N GLY A 68 -4.72 2.16 1.68
CA GLY A 68 -4.03 2.96 2.69
C GLY A 68 -2.60 2.47 2.95
N ILE A 69 -1.87 3.26 3.73
CA ILE A 69 -0.49 3.00 4.13
C ILE A 69 -0.43 3.07 5.67
N LEU A 70 0.20 2.08 6.27
CA LEU A 70 0.70 2.12 7.65
C LEU A 70 2.18 2.45 7.56
N GLY A 71 2.50 3.70 7.91
CA GLY A 71 3.82 4.28 7.85
C GLY A 71 4.64 4.00 9.11
N SER A 72 5.77 4.68 9.22
CA SER A 72 6.64 4.63 10.39
C SER A 72 5.94 5.08 11.68
N ASP A 73 4.91 5.94 11.62
CA ASP A 73 4.10 6.28 12.79
C ASP A 73 3.42 5.06 13.42
N PHE A 74 2.87 4.15 12.61
CA PHE A 74 2.35 2.86 13.10
C PHE A 74 3.49 1.92 13.52
N LEU A 75 4.55 1.84 12.71
CA LEU A 75 5.65 0.89 12.90
C LEU A 75 6.60 1.24 14.05
N ARG A 76 6.53 2.46 14.61
CA ARG A 76 7.33 2.86 15.77
C ARG A 76 7.13 1.92 16.97
N ASP A 77 5.93 1.35 17.11
CA ASP A 77 5.59 0.39 18.16
C ASP A 77 5.74 -1.08 17.71
N ALA A 78 6.29 -1.32 16.53
CA ALA A 78 6.60 -2.67 16.05
C ALA A 78 7.90 -3.16 16.69
N THR A 79 7.90 -4.39 17.19
CA THR A 79 9.12 -5.03 17.72
C THR A 79 9.94 -5.66 16.60
N SER A 80 9.30 -6.17 15.55
CA SER A 80 10.00 -6.71 14.39
C SER A 80 9.15 -6.73 13.13
N ILE A 81 9.81 -6.60 11.97
CA ILE A 81 9.24 -6.86 10.65
C ILE A 81 10.01 -8.07 10.09
N ASN A 82 9.39 -9.25 10.14
CA ASN A 82 10.02 -10.48 9.70
C ASN A 82 9.58 -10.81 8.26
N LEU A 83 10.46 -10.50 7.31
CA LEU A 83 10.21 -10.72 5.89
C LEU A 83 10.29 -12.20 5.49
N LEU A 84 11.07 -13.02 6.22
CA LEU A 84 11.20 -14.46 5.95
C LEU A 84 9.91 -15.19 6.33
N GLU A 85 9.38 -14.88 7.51
CA GLU A 85 8.12 -15.45 8.00
C GLU A 85 6.90 -14.61 7.65
N LYS A 86 7.09 -13.57 6.82
CA LYS A 86 6.07 -12.68 6.27
C LYS A 86 5.08 -12.14 7.31
N HIS A 87 5.58 -11.50 8.37
CA HIS A 87 4.72 -10.87 9.37
C HIS A 87 5.37 -9.63 10.01
N VAL A 88 4.55 -8.82 10.67
CA VAL A 88 4.99 -7.79 11.62
C VAL A 88 4.54 -8.18 13.03
N GLU A 89 5.44 -8.06 13.99
CA GLU A 89 5.13 -8.13 15.41
C GLU A 89 4.90 -6.71 15.92
N TRP A 90 3.67 -6.41 16.33
CA TRP A 90 3.25 -5.06 16.73
C TRP A 90 2.45 -5.12 18.03
N ARG A 91 2.96 -4.44 19.07
CA ARG A 91 2.34 -4.41 20.40
C ARG A 91 1.95 -5.79 20.95
N GLY A 92 2.81 -6.80 20.74
CA GLY A 92 2.58 -8.18 21.17
C GLY A 92 1.63 -8.99 20.28
N ASN A 93 1.16 -8.40 19.17
CA ASN A 93 0.34 -9.08 18.18
C ASN A 93 1.13 -9.42 16.94
N ARG A 94 0.94 -10.64 16.44
CA ARG A 94 1.49 -11.09 15.16
C ARG A 94 0.52 -10.82 14.02
N ILE A 95 0.88 -9.92 13.10
CA ILE A 95 0.07 -9.57 11.93
C ILE A 95 0.74 -10.14 10.68
N PRO A 96 0.18 -11.20 10.06
CA PRO A 96 0.74 -11.79 8.85
C PRO A 96 0.56 -10.85 7.64
N PHE A 97 1.52 -10.86 6.72
CA PHE A 97 1.37 -10.20 5.43
C PHE A 97 0.44 -11.02 4.53
N SER A 98 -0.41 -10.32 3.79
CA SER A 98 -1.25 -10.96 2.77
C SER A 98 -0.38 -11.51 1.64
N GLU A 99 -0.64 -12.74 1.19
CA GLU A 99 0.16 -13.42 0.16
C GLU A 99 -0.10 -12.95 -1.28
N GLY A 100 -0.97 -11.95 -1.48
CA GLY A 100 -1.31 -11.42 -2.80
C GLY A 100 -0.47 -10.19 -3.17
N GLU A 101 0.46 -10.35 -4.12
CA GLU A 101 0.99 -9.21 -4.87
C GLU A 101 -0.11 -8.69 -5.81
N THR A 102 -0.57 -7.46 -5.59
CA THR A 102 -1.55 -6.81 -6.47
C THR A 102 -0.86 -5.73 -7.27
N ILE A 103 -0.76 -5.92 -8.58
CA ILE A 103 -0.30 -4.91 -9.53
C ILE A 103 -1.54 -4.22 -10.10
N THR A 104 -1.68 -2.91 -9.87
CA THR A 104 -2.71 -2.09 -10.52
C THR A 104 -2.07 -1.33 -11.68
N VAL A 105 -2.41 -1.69 -12.91
CA VAL A 105 -2.01 -0.96 -14.11
C VAL A 105 -3.17 -0.05 -14.53
N PRO A 106 -3.03 1.29 -14.41
CA PRO A 106 -4.07 2.21 -14.85
C PRO A 106 -4.43 2.01 -16.32
N ALA A 107 -5.68 2.33 -16.67
CA ALA A 107 -6.11 2.34 -18.06
C ALA A 107 -5.17 3.21 -18.91
N ARG A 108 -4.75 2.69 -20.08
CA ARG A 108 -3.90 3.40 -21.06
C ARG A 108 -2.49 3.77 -20.53
N SER A 109 -1.97 3.04 -19.55
CA SER A 109 -0.59 3.19 -19.07
C SER A 109 0.31 2.04 -19.53
N GLN A 110 1.62 2.29 -19.58
CA GLN A 110 2.65 1.26 -19.74
C GLN A 110 3.43 1.17 -18.43
N SER A 111 3.61 -0.05 -17.92
CA SER A 111 4.40 -0.30 -16.71
C SER A 111 5.29 -1.51 -16.93
N ASN A 112 6.55 -1.40 -16.50
CA ASN A 112 7.49 -2.51 -16.49
C ASN A 112 7.51 -3.09 -15.08
N PHE A 113 7.30 -4.40 -14.95
CA PHE A 113 7.42 -5.11 -13.68
C PHE A 113 8.24 -6.37 -13.89
N TYR A 114 9.02 -6.71 -12.87
CA TYR A 114 9.87 -7.89 -12.87
C TYR A 114 9.11 -9.04 -12.22
N LEU A 115 8.91 -10.12 -12.96
CA LEU A 115 8.31 -11.34 -12.44
C LEU A 115 9.41 -12.26 -11.92
N ARG A 116 9.30 -12.71 -10.67
CA ARG A 116 10.16 -13.76 -10.14
C ARG A 116 9.59 -15.13 -10.55
N VAL A 117 10.22 -15.76 -11.52
CA VAL A 117 9.90 -17.13 -11.93
C VAL A 117 10.48 -18.09 -10.87
N LEU A 118 9.60 -18.75 -10.12
CA LEU A 118 9.99 -19.62 -8.99
C LEU A 118 10.34 -21.06 -9.41
N ASN A 119 10.16 -21.40 -10.68
CA ASN A 119 10.44 -22.72 -11.23
C ASN A 119 11.65 -22.68 -12.18
N LYS A 120 12.34 -23.82 -12.36
CA LYS A 120 13.55 -23.94 -13.21
C LYS A 120 13.22 -23.99 -14.71
N ILE A 121 12.13 -23.37 -15.14
CA ILE A 121 11.67 -23.47 -16.53
C ILE A 121 12.34 -22.34 -17.31
N GLU A 122 13.07 -22.69 -18.37
CA GLU A 122 13.73 -21.72 -19.24
C GLU A 122 12.73 -20.86 -20.04
N ILE A 123 11.52 -21.39 -20.30
CA ILE A 123 10.46 -20.74 -21.07
C ILE A 123 9.10 -21.08 -20.45
N GLY A 124 8.21 -20.10 -20.28
CA GLY A 124 6.87 -20.29 -19.75
C GLY A 124 5.87 -19.24 -20.23
N TYR A 125 4.58 -19.49 -19.99
CA TYR A 125 3.49 -18.57 -20.31
C TYR A 125 3.03 -17.86 -19.03
N VAL A 126 2.86 -16.54 -19.09
CA VAL A 126 2.19 -15.77 -18.04
C VAL A 126 0.68 -15.81 -18.32
N PRO A 127 -0.16 -16.20 -17.34
CA PRO A 127 -1.60 -16.24 -17.53
C PRO A 127 -2.15 -14.88 -18.00
N HIS A 128 -2.98 -14.93 -19.02
CA HIS A 128 -3.58 -13.75 -19.64
C HIS A 128 -4.62 -13.15 -18.70
N SER A 129 -4.35 -12.00 -18.08
CA SER A 129 -5.41 -11.21 -17.45
C SER A 129 -6.14 -10.42 -18.55
N LEU A 130 -7.34 -10.88 -18.92
CA LEU A 130 -8.41 -10.14 -19.62
C LEU A 130 -8.03 -8.78 -20.28
N GLY A 131 -7.24 -8.80 -21.35
CA GLY A 131 -6.96 -7.59 -22.15
C GLY A 131 -5.68 -7.70 -22.97
N LEU A 132 -5.80 -7.59 -24.30
CA LEU A 132 -4.70 -7.75 -25.26
C LEU A 132 -3.55 -6.75 -25.01
N THR A 133 -2.33 -7.24 -24.77
CA THR A 133 -1.08 -6.52 -25.01
C THR A 133 0.01 -7.51 -25.41
N LYS A 134 0.73 -7.24 -26.51
CA LYS A 134 1.91 -8.01 -26.92
C LYS A 134 3.05 -7.72 -25.94
N ILE A 135 3.55 -8.74 -25.24
CA ILE A 135 4.77 -8.65 -24.44
C ILE A 135 5.93 -9.16 -25.30
N TYR A 136 6.96 -8.34 -25.47
CA TYR A 136 8.24 -8.75 -26.06
C TYR A 136 9.19 -9.07 -24.91
N THR A 137 9.65 -10.31 -24.81
CA THR A 137 10.73 -10.69 -23.91
C THR A 137 12.04 -10.67 -24.69
N SER A 138 13.01 -9.84 -24.28
CA SER A 138 14.40 -10.01 -24.69
C SER A 138 15.15 -10.73 -23.58
N VAL A 139 15.62 -11.94 -23.84
CA VAL A 139 16.64 -12.59 -23.01
C VAL A 139 17.97 -12.04 -23.50
N THR A 140 18.59 -11.14 -22.75
CA THR A 140 20.00 -10.81 -22.95
C THR A 140 20.85 -11.93 -22.33
N PRO A 141 21.83 -12.49 -23.07
CA PRO A 141 22.69 -13.56 -22.60
C PRO A 141 23.62 -13.14 -21.46
#